data_AF-A0A526PHT7-F1
#
_entry.id   AF-A0A526PHT7-F1
#
_cell.length_a   1.000
_cell.length_b   1.000
_cell.length_c   1.000
_cell.angle_alpha   90.00
_cell.angle_beta   90.00
_cell.angle_gamma   90.00
#
_symmetry.space_group_name_H-M   'P 1'
#
loop_
_entity.id
_entity.type
_entity.pdbx_description
1 polymer ?
#
loop_
_entity_poly.entity_id
_entity_poly.type
_entity_poly.pdbx_seq_one_letter_code
_entity_poly.pdbx_strand_id
1 'polypeptide(L)'
;MGSVTVDYWQERKSKKLGSSRYRYRRVVERELRPTLGKGEITIALGNAKGDALVKYRQVHREVEQTLAAAWDEVRGIKKPKTARELFQETVERIKALGLNPYRPPTDDDEGGDDHHDDTRDWIERSAVAEGIAAKYPTDPETDHPIGVSAEDTRLVRMLHTTRPKIPAPTLEDAKKLYLKDRFAPNDPKPLERKKDEQRAERAVSNIAKALGSAPDEVKVASITREQARKVQEFIRGDVRSKSTVDRYLNDIRAVINHAIAEVTELHGLTNHFTGLPVLGSGRGGDTPERDKRLPFTQDELKKIRRRIETHADQPDLLLIWRMLEGTGCRLAEVTGLRVKDVVVEGDMPYVEV
;
A
#
# COMPACT_ATOMS: atom_id res chain seq x y z
N MET A 1 6.54 -37.44 14.02
CA MET A 1 5.67 -36.30 13.63
C MET A 1 6.23 -35.06 14.33
N GLY A 2 6.92 -34.18 13.59
CA GLY A 2 7.59 -33.01 14.18
C GLY A 2 6.57 -32.07 14.83
N SER A 3 6.81 -31.71 16.10
CA SER A 3 6.01 -30.69 16.78
C SER A 3 6.20 -29.36 16.05
N VAL A 4 5.16 -28.88 15.37
CA VAL A 4 5.16 -27.53 14.83
C VAL A 4 5.15 -26.57 16.01
N THR A 5 6.26 -25.88 16.28
CA THR A 5 6.32 -24.80 17.27
C THR A 5 5.43 -23.66 16.78
N VAL A 6 4.41 -23.31 17.57
CA VAL A 6 3.43 -22.27 17.23
C VAL A 6 3.58 -21.12 18.22
N ASP A 7 4.47 -20.18 17.93
CA ASP A 7 4.73 -19.02 18.78
C ASP A 7 3.55 -18.05 18.78
N TYR A 8 3.39 -17.26 19.85
CA TYR A 8 2.33 -16.23 19.96
C TYR A 8 0.89 -16.76 19.84
N TRP A 9 0.67 -18.06 19.99
CA TRP A 9 -0.63 -18.72 19.94
C TRP A 9 -1.34 -18.71 21.30
N GLN A 10 -2.60 -18.28 21.32
CA GLN A 10 -3.44 -18.32 22.52
C GLN A 10 -4.74 -19.07 22.26
N GLU A 11 -5.02 -20.08 23.10
CA GLU A 11 -6.29 -20.78 23.17
C GLU A 11 -7.12 -20.25 24.34
N ARG A 12 -8.37 -19.84 24.06
CA ARG A 12 -9.36 -19.51 25.08
C ARG A 12 -10.49 -20.53 25.04
N LYS A 13 -10.65 -21.29 26.11
CA LYS A 13 -11.78 -22.20 26.30
C LYS A 13 -12.92 -21.45 26.96
N SER A 14 -14.09 -21.42 26.32
CA SER A 14 -15.30 -20.86 26.95
C SER A 14 -15.92 -21.89 27.88
N LYS A 15 -15.95 -21.60 29.20
CA LYS A 15 -16.58 -22.47 30.22
C LYS A 15 -18.08 -22.72 29.98
N LYS A 16 -18.78 -21.84 29.25
CA LYS A 16 -20.24 -21.93 29.02
C LYS A 16 -20.65 -22.66 27.73
N LEU A 17 -19.77 -22.78 26.74
CA LEU A 17 -20.14 -23.24 25.39
C LEU A 17 -19.31 -24.44 24.88
N GLY A 18 -18.32 -24.93 25.66
CA GLY A 18 -17.41 -26.00 25.22
C GLY A 18 -16.53 -25.64 24.00
N SER A 19 -16.61 -24.41 23.49
CA SER A 19 -15.91 -23.96 22.29
C SER A 19 -14.54 -23.36 22.63
N SER A 20 -13.50 -23.81 21.91
CA SER A 20 -12.16 -23.20 21.92
C SER A 20 -12.08 -22.11 20.87
N ARG A 21 -11.58 -20.92 21.26
CA ARG A 21 -11.24 -19.84 20.34
C ARG A 21 -9.73 -19.66 20.31
N TYR A 22 -9.18 -19.56 19.10
CA TYR A 22 -7.75 -19.39 18.86
C TYR A 22 -7.48 -17.95 18.40
N ARG A 23 -6.45 -17.34 18.99
CA ARG A 23 -5.99 -16.00 18.61
C ARG A 23 -4.46 -15.96 18.56
N TYR A 24 -3.94 -15.18 17.63
CA TYR A 24 -2.55 -14.76 17.58
C TYR A 24 -2.40 -13.51 18.44
N ARG A 25 -1.45 -13.49 19.38
CA ARG A 25 -1.15 -12.32 20.22
C ARG A 25 0.36 -12.11 20.28
N ARG A 26 0.84 -11.05 19.63
CA ARG A 26 2.25 -10.63 19.69
C ARG A 26 2.37 -9.27 20.36
N VAL A 27 3.26 -9.17 21.34
CA VAL A 27 3.59 -7.91 22.02
C VAL A 27 4.49 -7.10 21.11
N VAL A 28 4.16 -5.83 20.93
CA VAL A 28 4.98 -4.88 20.17
C VAL A 28 5.99 -4.27 21.11
N GLU A 29 7.27 -4.35 20.74
CA GLU A 29 8.38 -3.78 21.49
C GLU A 29 8.24 -2.26 21.64
N ARG A 30 8.75 -1.72 22.75
CA ARG A 30 8.51 -0.33 23.16
C ARG A 30 8.95 0.69 22.10
N GLU A 31 10.00 0.37 21.36
CA GLU A 31 10.57 1.20 20.29
C GLU A 31 9.67 1.28 19.05
N LEU A 32 8.85 0.25 18.78
CA LEU A 32 7.94 0.20 17.64
C LEU A 32 6.54 0.75 17.95
N ARG A 33 6.22 0.98 19.23
CA ARG A 33 4.91 1.48 19.67
C ARG A 33 4.57 2.88 19.11
N PRO A 34 5.51 3.84 19.03
CA PRO A 34 5.25 5.13 18.40
C PRO A 34 4.89 4.98 16.91
N THR A 35 5.58 4.11 16.19
CA THR A 35 5.40 3.90 14.74
C THR A 35 4.12 3.11 14.41
N LEU A 36 3.85 2.03 15.14
CA LEU A 36 2.69 1.16 14.88
C LEU A 36 1.40 1.63 15.58
N GLY A 37 1.52 2.47 16.62
CA GLY A 37 0.40 3.01 17.40
C GLY A 37 -0.34 1.95 18.22
N LYS A 38 0.24 0.77 18.43
CA LYS A 38 -0.35 -0.37 19.15
C LYS A 38 0.69 -1.03 20.03
N GLY A 39 0.33 -1.35 21.28
CA GLY A 39 1.18 -2.11 22.19
C GLY A 39 1.17 -3.61 21.93
N GLU A 40 0.11 -4.13 21.29
CA GLU A 40 -0.05 -5.55 20.99
C GLU A 40 -0.83 -5.75 19.68
N ILE A 41 -0.43 -6.75 18.91
CA ILE A 41 -1.13 -7.20 17.71
C ILE A 41 -1.93 -8.44 18.09
N THR A 42 -3.25 -8.32 18.12
CA THR A 42 -4.17 -9.43 18.39
C THR A 42 -5.03 -9.72 17.16
N ILE A 43 -4.95 -10.94 16.64
CA ILE A 43 -5.69 -11.39 15.46
C ILE A 43 -6.43 -12.69 15.79
N ALA A 44 -7.72 -12.76 15.43
CA ALA A 44 -8.52 -13.98 15.65
C ALA A 44 -8.22 -15.02 14.56
N LEU A 45 -7.81 -16.23 14.97
CA LEU A 45 -7.47 -17.34 14.07
C LEU A 45 -8.67 -18.26 13.79
N GLY A 46 -9.65 -18.28 14.69
CA GLY A 46 -10.92 -18.99 14.50
C GLY A 46 -11.28 -19.90 15.68
N ASN A 47 -12.25 -20.78 15.47
CA ASN A 47 -12.79 -21.67 16.51
C ASN A 47 -12.37 -23.14 16.32
N ALA A 48 -11.87 -23.50 15.13
CA ALA A 48 -11.39 -24.84 14.80
C ALA A 48 -9.86 -24.86 14.77
N LYS A 49 -9.25 -25.87 15.38
CA LYS A 49 -7.79 -25.95 15.54
C LYS A 49 -7.06 -26.08 14.20
N GLY A 50 -7.58 -26.89 13.28
CA GLY A 50 -6.99 -27.11 11.95
C GLY A 50 -6.95 -25.84 11.11
N ASP A 51 -8.10 -25.19 10.94
CA ASP A 51 -8.21 -23.92 10.19
C ASP A 51 -7.37 -22.81 10.82
N ALA A 52 -7.32 -22.76 12.15
CA ALA A 52 -6.52 -21.77 12.86
C ALA A 52 -5.02 -21.97 12.63
N LEU A 53 -4.54 -23.21 12.44
CA LEU A 53 -3.13 -23.51 12.18
C LEU A 53 -2.70 -23.11 10.76
N VAL A 54 -3.59 -23.29 9.78
CA VAL A 54 -3.37 -22.82 8.39
C VAL A 54 -3.32 -21.29 8.37
N LYS A 55 -4.30 -20.63 8.99
CA LYS A 55 -4.33 -19.18 9.13
C LYS A 55 -3.16 -18.63 9.94
N TYR A 56 -2.69 -19.37 10.94
CA TYR A 56 -1.57 -18.95 11.78
C TYR A 56 -0.31 -18.71 10.95
N ARG A 57 0.04 -19.61 10.02
CA ARG A 57 1.26 -19.45 9.21
C ARG A 57 1.22 -18.16 8.40
N GLN A 58 0.08 -17.88 7.78
CA GLN A 58 -0.13 -16.66 7.00
C GLN A 58 -0.08 -15.43 7.91
N VAL A 59 -0.84 -15.43 9.00
CA VAL A 59 -0.91 -14.31 9.95
C VAL A 59 0.44 -14.03 10.60
N HIS A 60 1.16 -15.08 11.02
CA HIS A 60 2.49 -14.94 11.61
C HIS A 60 3.44 -14.29 10.61
N ARG A 61 3.50 -14.79 9.36
CA ARG A 61 4.34 -14.20 8.31
C ARG A 61 4.00 -12.72 8.07
N GLU A 62 2.72 -12.39 7.97
CA GLU A 62 2.26 -11.01 7.77
C GLU A 62 2.66 -10.12 8.96
N VAL A 63 2.49 -10.59 10.20
CA VAL A 63 2.87 -9.82 11.39
C VAL A 63 4.38 -9.65 11.49
N GLU A 64 5.19 -10.69 11.25
CA GLU A 64 6.65 -10.58 11.19
C GLU A 64 7.11 -9.56 10.14
N GLN A 65 6.51 -9.59 8.94
CA GLN A 65 6.81 -8.61 7.89
C GLN A 65 6.46 -7.18 8.31
N THR A 66 5.33 -6.96 8.97
CA THR A 66 4.97 -5.62 9.46
C THR A 66 5.92 -5.10 10.54
N LEU A 67 6.40 -5.98 11.42
CA LEU A 67 7.32 -5.61 12.48
C LEU A 67 8.75 -5.40 11.95
N ALA A 68 9.18 -6.19 10.96
CA ALA A 68 10.42 -5.95 10.23
C ALA A 68 10.41 -4.60 9.52
N ALA A 69 9.34 -4.27 8.79
CA ALA A 69 9.21 -2.98 8.12
C ALA A 69 9.18 -1.80 9.10
N ALA A 70 8.54 -1.96 10.27
CA ALA A 70 8.55 -0.94 11.31
C ALA A 70 9.94 -0.76 11.93
N TRP A 71 10.71 -1.85 12.07
CA TRP A 71 12.12 -1.79 12.47
C TRP A 71 12.98 -1.08 11.43
N ASP A 72 12.77 -1.35 10.15
CA ASP A 72 13.48 -0.68 9.06
C ASP A 72 13.22 0.84 9.09
N GLU A 73 11.98 1.25 9.36
CA GLU A 73 11.61 2.66 9.52
C GLU A 73 12.30 3.31 10.74
N VAL A 74 12.29 2.65 11.89
CA VAL A 74 12.98 3.14 13.10
C VAL A 74 14.50 3.23 12.91
N ARG A 75 15.08 2.28 12.18
CA ARG A 75 16.51 2.26 11.84
C ARG A 75 16.87 3.23 10.71
N GLY A 76 15.89 3.92 10.13
CA GLY A 76 16.10 4.86 9.03
C GLY A 76 16.54 4.18 7.73
N ILE A 77 16.30 2.87 7.58
CA ILE A 77 16.59 2.13 6.35
C ILE A 77 15.59 2.63 5.30
N LYS A 78 16.10 3.40 4.32
CA LYS A 78 15.28 3.90 3.21
C LYS A 78 14.72 2.69 2.45
N LYS A 79 13.41 2.72 2.16
CA LYS A 79 12.78 1.71 1.30
C LYS A 79 13.56 1.59 -0.02
N PRO A 80 13.73 0.37 -0.56
CA PRO A 80 14.43 0.20 -1.82
C PRO A 80 13.75 1.06 -2.90
N LYS A 81 14.55 1.85 -3.59
CA LYS A 81 14.10 2.65 -4.73
C LYS A 81 13.76 1.71 -5.88
N THR A 82 12.70 2.01 -6.61
CA THR A 82 12.36 1.24 -7.82
C THR A 82 13.40 1.49 -8.91
N ALA A 83 13.48 0.60 -9.90
CA ALA A 83 14.38 0.79 -11.04
C ALA A 83 14.14 2.14 -11.76
N ARG A 84 12.89 2.60 -11.83
CA ARG A 84 12.51 3.88 -12.42
C ARG A 84 12.96 5.08 -11.56
N GLU A 85 12.80 5.01 -10.25
CA GLU A 85 13.30 6.05 -9.33
C GLU A 85 14.82 6.17 -9.39
N LEU A 86 15.53 5.04 -9.41
CA LEU A 86 16.98 5.00 -9.57
C LEU A 86 17.38 5.63 -10.92
N PHE A 87 16.67 5.30 -12.00
CA PHE A 87 16.92 5.91 -13.30
C PHE A 87 16.75 7.44 -13.26
N GLN A 88 15.63 7.93 -12.69
CA GLN A 88 15.33 9.35 -12.59
C GLN A 88 16.38 10.11 -11.77
N GLU A 89 16.84 9.53 -10.66
CA GLU A 89 17.94 10.10 -9.87
C GLU A 89 19.23 10.20 -10.67
N THR A 90 19.57 9.20 -11.49
CA THR A 90 20.75 9.27 -12.35
C THR A 90 20.59 10.36 -13.43
N VAL A 91 19.41 10.49 -14.04
CA VAL A 91 19.09 11.57 -14.99
C VAL A 91 19.30 12.94 -14.35
N GLU A 92 18.79 13.15 -13.14
CA GLU A 92 18.92 14.41 -12.40
C GLU A 92 20.38 14.71 -12.05
N ARG A 93 21.15 13.69 -11.68
CA ARG A 93 22.59 13.83 -11.41
C ARG A 93 23.37 14.21 -12.66
N ILE A 94 23.06 13.62 -13.82
CA ILE A 94 23.68 14.00 -15.11
C ILE A 94 23.34 15.44 -15.47
N LYS A 95 22.07 15.85 -15.31
CA LYS A 95 21.66 17.24 -15.54
C LYS A 95 22.34 18.23 -14.58
N ALA A 96 22.53 17.86 -13.32
CA ALA A 96 23.24 18.68 -12.34
C ALA A 96 24.73 18.86 -12.68
N LEU A 97 25.31 17.93 -13.45
CA LEU A 97 26.66 18.05 -14.01
C LEU A 97 26.70 18.88 -15.30
N GLY A 98 25.57 19.45 -15.74
CA GLY A 98 25.48 20.25 -16.97
C GLY A 98 25.40 19.42 -18.26
N LEU A 99 25.28 18.09 -18.16
CA LEU A 99 25.30 17.17 -19.30
C LEU A 99 23.87 16.81 -19.73
N ASN A 100 23.68 16.56 -21.03
CA ASN A 100 22.39 16.10 -21.56
C ASN A 100 22.27 14.56 -21.45
N PRO A 101 21.32 14.00 -20.69
CA PRO A 101 21.17 12.55 -20.55
C PRO A 101 20.70 11.82 -21.83
N TYR A 102 20.16 12.52 -22.83
CA TYR A 102 19.68 11.93 -24.08
C TYR A 102 20.41 12.55 -25.28
N ARG A 103 21.39 11.82 -25.85
CA ARG A 103 22.14 12.29 -27.02
C ARG A 103 21.27 12.24 -28.28
N PRO A 104 21.31 13.27 -29.15
CA PRO A 104 20.85 13.15 -30.52
C PRO A 104 21.56 11.96 -31.21
N PRO A 105 20.96 11.33 -32.24
CA PRO A 105 21.73 10.43 -33.07
C PRO A 105 22.90 11.22 -33.70
N THR A 106 24.11 10.68 -33.60
CA THR A 106 25.15 10.98 -34.56
C THR A 106 24.71 10.27 -35.83
N ASP A 107 24.13 10.99 -36.79
CA ASP A 107 23.92 10.41 -38.11
C ASP A 107 25.31 10.28 -38.73
N ASP A 108 25.83 9.05 -38.77
CA ASP A 108 27.17 8.74 -39.30
C ASP A 108 27.27 8.97 -40.83
N ASP A 109 26.24 9.53 -41.49
CA ASP A 109 26.07 9.59 -42.94
C ASP A 109 25.77 10.99 -43.55
N GLU A 110 25.69 12.08 -42.77
CA GLU A 110 25.58 13.44 -43.35
C GLU A 110 26.83 14.27 -43.04
N GLY A 111 27.68 14.47 -44.05
CA GLY A 111 28.92 15.26 -44.02
C GLY A 111 28.67 16.76 -43.82
N GLY A 112 28.14 17.13 -42.65
CA GLY A 112 28.05 18.49 -42.13
C GLY A 112 29.09 18.74 -41.04
N ASP A 113 29.55 19.99 -40.96
CA ASP A 113 30.66 20.51 -40.16
C ASP A 113 30.43 20.52 -38.62
N ASP A 114 29.69 19.56 -38.06
CA ASP A 114 29.24 19.50 -36.65
C ASP A 114 30.04 18.53 -35.76
N HIS A 115 31.16 17.97 -36.25
CA HIS A 115 32.02 17.05 -35.49
C HIS A 115 32.60 17.62 -34.18
N HIS A 116 32.58 18.94 -33.99
CA HIS A 116 33.18 19.61 -32.85
C HIS A 116 32.36 19.49 -31.55
N ASP A 117 31.02 19.47 -31.64
CA ASP A 117 30.13 19.40 -30.46
C ASP A 117 30.06 17.98 -29.88
N ASP A 118 30.00 16.98 -30.74
CA ASP A 118 30.01 15.57 -30.37
C ASP A 118 31.33 15.11 -29.73
N THR A 119 32.46 15.66 -30.20
CA THR A 119 33.77 15.41 -29.60
C THR A 119 33.87 16.05 -28.22
N ARG A 120 33.30 17.24 -28.04
CA ARG A 120 33.30 17.96 -26.76
C ARG A 120 32.44 17.28 -25.70
N ASP A 121 31.21 16.87 -26.03
CA ASP A 121 30.32 16.13 -25.11
C ASP A 121 30.98 14.81 -24.67
N TRP A 122 31.65 14.10 -25.60
CA TRP A 122 32.39 12.88 -25.26
C TRP A 122 33.56 13.14 -24.30
N ILE A 123 34.32 14.22 -24.50
CA ILE A 123 35.42 14.62 -23.61
C ILE A 123 34.89 14.97 -22.21
N GLU A 124 33.84 15.78 -22.13
CA GLU A 124 33.26 16.23 -20.86
C GLU A 124 32.73 15.03 -20.04
N ARG A 125 32.07 14.07 -20.68
CA ARG A 125 31.62 12.82 -20.02
C ARG A 125 32.78 11.95 -19.58
N SER A 126 33.81 11.81 -20.41
CA SER A 126 34.98 10.98 -20.09
C SER A 126 35.73 11.56 -18.90
N ALA A 127 35.89 12.88 -18.84
CA ALA A 127 36.48 13.56 -17.69
C ALA A 127 35.66 13.35 -16.39
N VAL A 128 34.33 13.40 -16.48
CA VAL A 128 33.44 13.10 -15.33
C VAL A 128 33.57 11.62 -14.91
N ALA A 129 33.57 10.68 -15.85
CA ALA A 129 33.69 9.26 -15.56
C ALA A 129 35.06 8.93 -14.93
N GLU A 130 36.14 9.51 -15.45
CA GLU A 130 37.49 9.39 -14.90
C GLU A 130 37.58 10.00 -13.50
N GLY A 131 36.99 11.18 -13.28
CA GLY A 131 36.93 11.81 -11.96
C GLY A 131 36.11 11.00 -10.93
N ILE A 132 35.15 10.18 -11.37
CA ILE A 132 34.46 9.22 -10.53
C ILE A 132 35.36 8.02 -10.24
N ALA A 133 36.00 7.46 -11.27
CA ALA A 133 36.89 6.30 -11.14
C ALA A 133 38.07 6.57 -10.19
N ALA A 134 38.64 7.78 -10.24
CA ALA A 134 39.75 8.21 -9.39
C ALA A 134 39.45 8.19 -7.87
N LYS A 135 38.16 8.11 -7.48
CA LYS A 135 37.76 7.98 -6.07
C LYS A 135 37.95 6.56 -5.51
N TYR A 136 38.14 5.59 -6.39
CA TYR A 136 38.15 4.18 -6.05
C TYR A 136 39.56 3.59 -6.25
N PRO A 137 39.98 2.63 -5.39
CA PRO A 137 41.21 1.89 -5.61
C PRO A 137 41.14 1.13 -6.94
N THR A 138 42.24 1.08 -7.69
CA THR A 138 42.33 0.32 -8.94
C THR A 138 42.88 -1.09 -8.71
N ASP A 139 42.43 -2.02 -9.55
CA ASP A 139 42.98 -3.36 -9.64
C ASP A 139 44.39 -3.33 -10.27
N PRO A 140 45.42 -3.89 -9.64
CA PRO A 140 46.77 -3.96 -10.21
C PRO A 140 46.87 -4.72 -11.54
N GLU A 141 45.94 -5.64 -11.84
CA GLU A 141 45.97 -6.45 -13.07
C GLU A 141 45.11 -5.88 -14.20
N THR A 142 43.97 -5.27 -13.88
CA THR A 142 42.99 -4.82 -14.89
C THR A 142 42.91 -3.30 -15.04
N ASP A 143 43.57 -2.55 -14.15
CA ASP A 143 43.51 -1.08 -14.08
C ASP A 143 42.08 -0.52 -13.96
N HIS A 144 41.14 -1.37 -13.51
CA HIS A 144 39.75 -1.01 -13.31
C HIS A 144 39.47 -0.69 -11.83
N PRO A 145 38.59 0.28 -11.53
CA PRO A 145 38.25 0.61 -10.16
C PRO A 145 37.50 -0.53 -9.48
N ILE A 146 37.95 -0.92 -8.29
CA ILE A 146 37.36 -1.96 -7.43
C ILE A 146 36.47 -1.31 -6.37
N GLY A 147 35.32 -1.94 -6.09
CA GLY A 147 34.44 -1.52 -5.00
C GLY A 147 33.62 -0.27 -5.33
N VAL A 148 33.41 0.01 -6.62
CA VAL A 148 32.57 1.12 -7.09
C VAL A 148 31.16 0.99 -6.53
N SER A 149 30.61 2.09 -6.01
CA SER A 149 29.24 2.10 -5.51
C SER A 149 28.25 1.77 -6.63
N ALA A 150 27.11 1.16 -6.29
CA ALA A 150 26.05 0.87 -7.26
C ALA A 150 25.48 2.15 -7.92
N GLU A 151 25.54 3.28 -7.22
CA GLU A 151 25.14 4.59 -7.71
C GLU A 151 26.10 5.12 -8.77
N ASP A 152 27.40 5.10 -8.49
CA ASP A 152 28.42 5.57 -9.43
C ASP A 152 28.56 4.62 -10.63
N THR A 153 28.41 3.31 -10.43
CA THR A 153 28.33 2.33 -11.52
C THR A 153 27.18 2.65 -12.48
N ARG A 154 25.99 2.97 -11.94
CA ARG A 154 24.83 3.38 -12.75
C ARG A 154 25.10 4.68 -13.49
N LEU A 155 25.69 5.68 -12.82
CA LEU A 155 26.02 6.97 -13.41
C LEU A 155 27.00 6.82 -14.56
N VAL A 156 28.13 6.15 -14.35
CA VAL A 156 29.13 5.90 -15.39
C VAL A 156 28.52 5.15 -16.57
N ARG A 157 27.75 4.09 -16.31
CA ARG A 157 27.05 3.36 -17.38
C ARG A 157 26.11 4.27 -18.19
N MET A 158 25.41 5.17 -17.52
CA MET A 158 24.48 6.10 -18.16
C MET A 158 25.20 7.22 -18.93
N LEU A 159 26.37 7.67 -18.46
CA LEU A 159 27.23 8.62 -19.19
C LEU A 159 27.67 8.04 -20.54
N HIS A 160 28.00 6.76 -20.59
CA HIS A 160 28.41 6.05 -21.82
C HIS A 160 27.24 5.56 -22.69
N THR A 161 25.98 5.72 -22.24
CA THR A 161 24.82 5.29 -23.02
C THR A 161 24.23 6.49 -23.76
N THR A 162 24.21 6.44 -25.09
CA THR A 162 23.67 7.53 -25.94
C THR A 162 22.18 7.77 -25.72
N ARG A 163 21.39 6.69 -25.64
CA ARG A 163 19.93 6.72 -25.41
C ARG A 163 19.55 5.79 -24.27
N PRO A 164 19.63 6.27 -23.02
CA PRO A 164 19.28 5.46 -21.87
C PRO A 164 17.78 5.14 -21.91
N LYS A 165 17.43 3.85 -21.93
CA LYS A 165 16.04 3.39 -21.97
C LYS A 165 15.40 3.58 -20.60
N ILE A 166 14.29 4.31 -20.57
CA ILE A 166 13.51 4.53 -19.35
C ILE A 166 12.93 3.17 -18.89
N PRO A 167 13.14 2.76 -17.63
CA PRO A 167 12.52 1.54 -17.11
C PRO A 167 10.99 1.64 -17.14
N ALA A 168 10.35 0.61 -17.69
CA ALA A 168 8.90 0.53 -17.77
C ALA A 168 8.26 0.64 -16.38
N PRO A 169 7.17 1.42 -16.22
CA PRO A 169 6.54 1.65 -14.92
C PRO A 169 5.94 0.35 -14.36
N THR A 170 6.28 0.08 -13.09
CA THR A 170 5.82 -1.08 -12.31
C THR A 170 4.56 -0.75 -11.51
N LEU A 171 3.92 -1.76 -10.89
CA LEU A 171 2.81 -1.51 -9.96
C LEU A 171 3.27 -0.71 -8.74
N GLU A 172 4.50 -0.92 -8.28
CA GLU A 172 5.07 -0.14 -7.17
C GLU A 172 5.23 1.34 -7.56
N ASP A 173 5.71 1.62 -8.78
CA ASP A 173 5.79 2.99 -9.31
C ASP A 173 4.41 3.64 -9.39
N ALA A 174 3.42 2.90 -9.92
CA ALA A 174 2.04 3.37 -10.01
C ALA A 174 1.44 3.71 -8.64
N LYS A 175 1.72 2.88 -7.62
CA LYS A 175 1.27 3.11 -6.23
C LYS A 175 1.89 4.39 -5.66
N LYS A 176 3.20 4.54 -5.79
CA LYS A 176 3.93 5.69 -5.24
C LYS A 176 3.48 6.99 -5.90
N LEU A 177 3.33 6.99 -7.23
CA LEU A 177 2.83 8.13 -7.99
C LEU A 177 1.39 8.48 -7.57
N TYR A 178 0.50 7.49 -7.51
CA TYR A 178 -0.88 7.69 -7.07
C TYR A 178 -0.99 8.32 -5.68
N LEU A 179 -0.20 7.85 -4.71
CA LEU A 179 -0.22 8.40 -3.36
C LEU A 179 0.39 9.80 -3.30
N LYS A 180 1.49 10.03 -4.03
CA LYS A 180 2.13 11.35 -4.11
C LYS A 180 1.13 12.40 -4.61
N ASP A 181 0.46 12.13 -5.72
CA ASP A 181 -0.43 13.10 -6.36
C ASP A 181 -1.75 13.23 -5.61
N ARG A 182 -2.22 12.16 -4.95
CA ARG A 182 -3.38 12.21 -4.07
C ARG A 182 -3.16 13.08 -2.83
N PHE A 183 -1.93 13.17 -2.32
CA PHE A 183 -1.58 13.97 -1.13
C PHE A 183 -1.06 15.37 -1.48
N ALA A 184 -0.73 15.65 -2.75
CA ALA A 184 -0.21 16.95 -3.17
C ALA A 184 -1.19 18.12 -2.97
N PRO A 185 -2.51 17.99 -3.25
CA PRO A 185 -3.46 19.10 -3.08
C PRO A 185 -3.74 19.44 -1.61
N ASN A 186 -3.80 18.43 -0.75
CA ASN A 186 -4.12 18.56 0.67
C ASN A 186 -3.34 17.50 1.43
N ASP A 187 -2.51 17.89 2.41
CA ASP A 187 -1.87 16.92 3.30
C ASP A 187 -2.94 16.32 4.23
N PRO A 188 -3.32 15.05 4.03
CA PRO A 188 -4.42 14.46 4.78
C PRO A 188 -4.03 14.24 6.24
N LYS A 189 -5.04 14.19 7.12
CA LYS A 189 -4.81 13.81 8.52
C LYS A 189 -4.11 12.45 8.60
N PRO A 190 -3.28 12.16 9.62
CA PRO A 190 -2.51 10.91 9.71
C PRO A 190 -3.33 9.63 9.51
N LEU A 191 -4.59 9.62 9.98
CA LEU A 191 -5.50 8.48 9.82
C LEU A 191 -6.01 8.32 8.38
N GLU A 192 -6.27 9.41 7.68
CA GLU A 192 -6.74 9.41 6.28
C GLU A 192 -5.61 8.97 5.36
N ARG A 193 -4.41 9.52 5.59
CA ARG A 193 -3.18 9.09 4.91
C ARG A 193 -2.99 7.58 4.99
N LYS A 194 -3.02 7.04 6.21
CA LYS A 194 -2.88 5.60 6.47
C LYS A 194 -3.97 4.77 5.79
N LYS A 195 -5.21 5.28 5.73
CA LYS A 195 -6.31 4.59 5.02
C LYS A 195 -6.06 4.53 3.52
N ASP A 196 -5.57 5.60 2.93
CA ASP A 196 -5.31 5.67 1.48
C ASP A 196 -4.09 4.85 1.09
N GLU A 197 -3.01 4.92 1.88
CA GLU A 197 -1.85 4.03 1.76
C GLU A 197 -2.27 2.56 1.82
N GLN A 198 -3.11 2.18 2.80
CA GLN A 198 -3.62 0.80 2.91
C GLN A 198 -4.50 0.37 1.73
N ARG A 199 -5.25 1.29 1.11
CA ARG A 199 -6.07 0.97 -0.08
C ARG A 199 -5.17 0.74 -1.29
N ALA A 200 -4.22 1.64 -1.54
CA ALA A 200 -3.29 1.52 -2.65
C ALA A 200 -2.39 0.29 -2.51
N GLU A 201 -1.90 0.02 -1.30
CA GLU A 201 -1.13 -1.19 -0.98
C GLU A 201 -1.95 -2.45 -1.23
N ARG A 202 -3.20 -2.49 -0.75
CA ARG A 202 -4.08 -3.64 -0.99
C ARG A 202 -4.34 -3.86 -2.48
N ALA A 203 -4.56 -2.78 -3.23
CA ALA A 203 -4.81 -2.86 -4.67
C ALA A 203 -3.63 -3.53 -5.38
N VAL A 204 -2.41 -3.06 -5.15
CA VAL A 204 -1.20 -3.62 -5.77
C VAL A 204 -0.88 -5.02 -5.25
N SER A 205 -1.01 -5.26 -3.94
CA SER A 205 -0.78 -6.57 -3.33
C SER A 205 -1.73 -7.64 -3.88
N ASN A 206 -2.99 -7.32 -4.12
CA ASN A 206 -3.95 -8.25 -4.73
C ASN A 206 -3.54 -8.66 -6.15
N ILE A 207 -3.03 -7.71 -6.95
CA ILE A 207 -2.54 -8.02 -8.31
C ILE A 207 -1.30 -8.91 -8.22
N ALA A 208 -0.30 -8.48 -7.45
CA ALA A 208 0.97 -9.19 -7.26
C ALA A 208 0.74 -10.64 -6.78
N LYS A 209 -0.08 -10.84 -5.74
CA LYS A 209 -0.43 -12.16 -5.20
C LYS A 209 -1.15 -13.05 -6.21
N ALA A 210 -2.11 -12.50 -6.98
CA ALA A 210 -2.82 -13.28 -8.00
C ALA A 210 -1.94 -13.70 -9.17
N LEU A 211 -0.92 -12.90 -9.50
CA LEU A 211 0.05 -13.19 -10.55
C LEU A 211 1.23 -14.04 -10.07
N GLY A 212 1.46 -14.11 -8.74
CA GLY A 212 2.58 -14.84 -8.17
C GLY A 212 3.92 -14.11 -8.32
N SER A 213 3.89 -12.78 -8.43
CA SER A 213 5.05 -11.91 -8.64
C SER A 213 5.12 -10.83 -7.57
N ALA A 214 6.24 -10.12 -7.49
CA ALA A 214 6.34 -8.95 -6.61
C ALA A 214 5.80 -7.67 -7.30
N PRO A 215 5.29 -6.68 -6.55
CA PRO A 215 4.81 -5.40 -7.09
C PRO A 215 5.77 -4.65 -8.01
N ASP A 216 7.07 -4.74 -7.73
CA ASP A 216 8.17 -4.12 -8.45
C ASP A 216 8.59 -4.89 -9.71
N GLU A 217 8.11 -6.11 -9.90
CA GLU A 217 8.37 -6.92 -11.09
C GLU A 217 7.25 -6.78 -12.14
N VAL A 218 6.02 -6.51 -11.71
CA VAL A 218 4.86 -6.44 -12.59
C VAL A 218 4.79 -5.06 -13.26
N LYS A 219 5.03 -5.03 -14.57
CA LYS A 219 4.90 -3.82 -15.40
C LYS A 219 3.43 -3.53 -15.67
N VAL A 220 3.00 -2.26 -15.52
CA VAL A 220 1.60 -1.86 -15.73
C VAL A 220 1.14 -2.18 -17.15
N ALA A 221 1.97 -1.90 -18.15
CA ALA A 221 1.68 -2.15 -19.56
C ALA A 221 1.58 -3.65 -19.93
N SER A 222 2.11 -4.54 -19.09
CA SER A 222 2.09 -5.99 -19.37
C SER A 222 0.81 -6.69 -18.91
N ILE A 223 -0.06 -5.99 -18.16
CA ILE A 223 -1.24 -6.59 -17.56
C ILE A 223 -2.26 -6.88 -18.66
N THR A 224 -2.62 -8.15 -18.83
CA THR A 224 -3.63 -8.55 -19.83
C THR A 224 -5.04 -8.64 -19.24
N ARG A 225 -6.06 -8.73 -20.11
CA ARG A 225 -7.45 -8.97 -19.68
C ARG A 225 -7.63 -10.31 -18.96
N GLU A 226 -6.88 -11.33 -19.34
CA GLU A 226 -6.89 -12.65 -18.69
C GLU A 226 -6.32 -12.58 -17.28
N GLN A 227 -5.20 -11.87 -17.13
CA GLN A 227 -4.61 -11.59 -15.82
C GLN A 227 -5.57 -10.78 -14.93
N ALA A 228 -6.24 -9.75 -15.47
CA ALA A 228 -7.24 -9.00 -14.73
C ALA A 228 -8.42 -9.86 -14.24
N ARG A 229 -8.87 -10.84 -15.06
CA ARG A 229 -9.87 -11.84 -14.65
C ARG A 229 -9.34 -12.77 -13.55
N LYS A 230 -8.09 -13.22 -13.66
CA LYS A 230 -7.41 -14.03 -12.63
C LYS A 230 -7.35 -13.29 -11.29
N VAL A 231 -7.04 -11.99 -11.32
CA VAL A 231 -7.07 -11.13 -10.13
C VAL A 231 -8.47 -11.05 -9.52
N GLN A 232 -9.51 -10.84 -10.34
CA GLN A 232 -10.90 -10.84 -9.85
C GLN A 232 -11.29 -12.18 -9.19
N GLU A 233 -10.91 -13.30 -9.79
CA GLU A 233 -11.16 -14.63 -9.24
C GLU A 233 -10.41 -14.86 -7.93
N PHE A 234 -9.13 -14.47 -7.88
CA PHE A 234 -8.34 -14.52 -6.66
C PHE A 234 -9.00 -13.74 -5.51
N ILE A 235 -9.41 -12.48 -5.76
CA ILE A 235 -10.08 -11.66 -4.74
C ILE A 235 -11.42 -12.27 -4.34
N ARG A 236 -12.17 -12.83 -5.28
CA ARG A 236 -13.45 -13.52 -4.99
C ARG A 236 -13.26 -14.77 -4.14
N GLY A 237 -12.15 -15.49 -4.30
CA GLY A 237 -11.80 -16.64 -3.46
C GLY A 237 -11.45 -16.26 -2.03
N ASP A 238 -10.83 -15.09 -1.84
CA ASP A 238 -10.39 -14.61 -0.52
C ASP A 238 -11.49 -13.83 0.24
N VAL A 239 -12.35 -13.11 -0.48
CA VAL A 239 -13.34 -12.18 0.09
C VAL A 239 -14.75 -12.70 -0.07
N ARG A 240 -15.46 -12.86 1.06
CA ARG A 240 -16.84 -13.37 1.08
C ARG A 240 -17.89 -12.43 0.47
N SER A 241 -17.79 -11.12 0.71
CA SER A 241 -18.78 -10.15 0.20
C SER A 241 -18.44 -9.71 -1.21
N LYS A 242 -19.38 -9.92 -2.14
CA LYS A 242 -19.29 -9.44 -3.53
C LYS A 242 -19.11 -7.92 -3.61
N SER A 243 -19.76 -7.18 -2.72
CA SER A 243 -19.61 -5.72 -2.60
C SER A 243 -18.18 -5.31 -2.23
N THR A 244 -17.54 -6.06 -1.34
CA THR A 244 -16.13 -5.84 -0.99
C THR A 244 -15.19 -6.18 -2.15
N VAL A 245 -15.47 -7.25 -2.90
CA VAL A 245 -14.71 -7.57 -4.13
C VAL A 245 -14.79 -6.41 -5.12
N ASP A 246 -15.98 -5.89 -5.38
CA ASP A 246 -16.17 -4.75 -6.30
C ASP A 246 -15.44 -3.50 -5.81
N ARG A 247 -15.47 -3.22 -4.49
CA ARG A 247 -14.71 -2.12 -3.89
C ARG A 247 -13.21 -2.29 -4.12
N TYR A 248 -12.65 -3.49 -3.92
CA TYR A 248 -11.23 -3.73 -4.15
C TYR A 248 -10.85 -3.60 -5.63
N LEU A 249 -11.72 -4.05 -6.54
CA LEU A 249 -11.53 -3.83 -7.98
C LEU A 249 -11.59 -2.34 -8.34
N ASN A 250 -12.44 -1.55 -7.67
CA ASN A 250 -12.47 -0.10 -7.87
C ASN A 250 -11.20 0.59 -7.37
N ASP A 251 -10.65 0.17 -6.22
CA ASP A 251 -9.35 0.65 -5.72
C ASP A 251 -8.24 0.33 -6.76
N ILE A 252 -8.23 -0.88 -7.32
CA ILE A 252 -7.30 -1.27 -8.41
C ILE A 252 -7.47 -0.39 -9.65
N ARG A 253 -8.72 -0.20 -10.11
CA ARG A 253 -9.01 0.65 -11.27
C ARG A 253 -8.49 2.06 -11.08
N ALA A 254 -8.66 2.63 -9.89
CA ALA A 254 -8.20 3.98 -9.57
C ALA A 254 -6.67 4.12 -9.71
N VAL A 255 -5.90 3.20 -9.11
CA VAL A 255 -4.43 3.22 -9.19
C VAL A 255 -3.94 3.06 -10.64
N ILE A 256 -4.50 2.12 -11.39
CA ILE A 256 -4.08 1.85 -12.78
C ILE A 256 -4.50 2.98 -13.73
N ASN A 257 -5.73 3.50 -13.60
CA ASN A 257 -6.18 4.63 -14.42
C ASN A 257 -5.31 5.87 -14.17
N HIS A 258 -4.93 6.13 -12.92
CA HIS A 258 -4.03 7.23 -12.60
C HIS A 258 -2.66 7.06 -13.25
N ALA A 259 -2.07 5.85 -13.16
CA ALA A 259 -0.81 5.57 -13.85
C ALA A 259 -0.91 5.78 -15.36
N ILE A 260 -2.01 5.33 -15.99
CA ILE A 260 -2.27 5.52 -17.42
C ILE A 260 -2.45 7.00 -17.78
N ALA A 261 -3.00 7.83 -16.90
CA ALA A 261 -3.21 9.26 -17.14
C ALA A 261 -1.94 10.10 -16.95
N GLU A 262 -1.10 9.77 -15.97
CA GLU A 262 0.06 10.61 -15.61
C GLU A 262 1.37 10.14 -16.26
N VAL A 263 1.52 8.85 -16.57
CA VAL A 263 2.74 8.32 -17.18
C VAL A 263 2.62 8.33 -18.70
N THR A 264 3.37 9.20 -19.37
CA THR A 264 3.33 9.38 -20.83
C THR A 264 3.46 8.07 -21.62
N GLU A 265 4.32 7.15 -21.17
CA GLU A 265 4.54 5.83 -21.81
C GLU A 265 3.32 4.90 -21.73
N LEU A 266 2.37 5.18 -20.84
CA LEU A 266 1.14 4.43 -20.65
C LEU A 266 -0.07 5.10 -21.31
N HIS A 267 0.08 6.32 -21.84
CA HIS A 267 -1.02 7.05 -22.47
C HIS A 267 -1.61 6.23 -23.62
N GLY A 268 -2.95 6.12 -23.66
CA GLY A 268 -3.66 5.33 -24.66
C GLY A 268 -3.77 3.83 -24.35
N LEU A 269 -3.13 3.32 -23.29
CA LEU A 269 -3.35 1.94 -22.85
C LEU A 269 -4.75 1.77 -22.28
N THR A 270 -5.36 0.63 -22.60
CA THR A 270 -6.67 0.27 -22.04
C THR A 270 -6.48 -0.33 -20.65
N ASN A 271 -7.18 0.20 -19.64
CA ASN A 271 -7.22 -0.43 -18.34
C ASN A 271 -8.03 -1.74 -18.40
N HIS A 272 -7.34 -2.88 -18.35
CA HIS A 272 -7.95 -4.20 -18.42
C HIS A 272 -8.81 -4.59 -17.20
N PHE A 273 -8.82 -3.81 -16.12
CA PHE A 273 -9.76 -3.97 -15.00
C PHE A 273 -11.09 -3.24 -15.23
N THR A 274 -11.14 -2.29 -16.17
CA THR A 274 -12.36 -1.57 -16.55
C THR A 274 -13.31 -2.51 -17.28
N GLY A 275 -14.60 -2.45 -16.95
CA GLY A 275 -15.62 -3.32 -17.55
C GLY A 275 -15.52 -4.80 -17.17
N LEU A 276 -14.79 -5.15 -16.10
CA LEU A 276 -14.96 -6.47 -15.47
C LEU A 276 -16.38 -6.56 -14.86
N PRO A 277 -17.05 -7.74 -14.90
CA PRO A 277 -18.39 -7.90 -14.36
C PRO A 277 -18.46 -7.47 -12.89
N VAL A 278 -19.44 -6.62 -12.57
CA VAL A 278 -19.75 -6.20 -11.20
C VAL A 278 -20.49 -7.35 -10.52
N LEU A 279 -19.97 -7.84 -9.40
CA LEU A 279 -20.49 -9.04 -8.75
C LEU A 279 -21.61 -8.70 -7.74
N GLY A 280 -21.54 -7.53 -7.11
CA GLY A 280 -22.45 -7.06 -6.08
C GLY A 280 -23.72 -6.40 -6.61
N SER A 281 -23.78 -6.05 -7.90
CA SER A 281 -24.96 -5.45 -8.51
C SER A 281 -25.95 -6.53 -8.98
N GLY A 282 -26.76 -7.05 -8.05
CA GLY A 282 -28.14 -7.57 -8.23
C GLY A 282 -28.50 -8.63 -9.28
N ARG A 283 -27.72 -8.86 -10.36
CA ARG A 283 -28.06 -9.81 -11.43
C ARG A 283 -27.90 -11.28 -11.04
N GLY A 284 -27.38 -11.55 -9.83
CA GLY A 284 -27.19 -12.89 -9.28
C GLY A 284 -28.06 -13.22 -8.06
N GLY A 285 -29.12 -12.46 -7.79
CA GLY A 285 -30.13 -12.80 -6.76
C GLY A 285 -29.72 -12.57 -5.30
N ASP A 286 -28.56 -11.96 -5.02
CA ASP A 286 -28.23 -11.50 -3.67
C ASP A 286 -28.94 -10.17 -3.40
N THR A 287 -29.73 -10.10 -2.33
CA THR A 287 -30.31 -8.85 -1.84
C THR A 287 -29.19 -7.83 -1.63
N PRO A 288 -29.28 -6.60 -2.16
CA PRO A 288 -28.32 -5.54 -1.89
C PRO A 288 -28.00 -5.49 -0.40
N GLU A 289 -26.73 -5.33 -0.04
CA GLU A 289 -26.32 -5.39 1.38
C GLU A 289 -26.99 -4.31 2.24
N ARG A 290 -27.45 -3.21 1.60
CA ARG A 290 -28.31 -2.19 2.19
C ARG A 290 -29.66 -2.75 2.64
N ASP A 291 -30.24 -3.64 1.86
CA ASP A 291 -31.55 -4.23 2.11
C ASP A 291 -31.47 -5.36 3.17
N LYS A 292 -30.26 -5.82 3.49
CA LYS A 292 -29.97 -6.69 4.65
C LYS A 292 -29.85 -5.90 5.97
N ARG A 293 -29.71 -4.57 5.92
CA ARG A 293 -29.57 -3.70 7.10
C ARG A 293 -30.93 -3.14 7.50
N LEU A 294 -31.74 -3.99 8.10
CA LEU A 294 -33.03 -3.58 8.65
C LEU A 294 -32.82 -2.68 9.88
N PRO A 295 -33.60 -1.59 10.02
CA PRO A 295 -33.58 -0.79 11.24
C PRO A 295 -34.11 -1.61 12.42
N PHE A 296 -33.66 -1.29 13.63
CA PHE A 296 -34.19 -1.93 14.83
C PHE A 296 -35.65 -1.55 15.05
N THR A 297 -36.45 -2.53 15.46
CA THR A 297 -37.79 -2.29 15.99
C THR A 297 -37.72 -1.64 17.38
N GLN A 298 -38.80 -0.97 17.80
CA GLN A 298 -38.83 -0.36 19.14
C GLN A 298 -38.64 -1.36 20.29
N ASP A 299 -39.16 -2.57 20.14
CA ASP A 299 -39.01 -3.61 21.16
C ASP A 299 -37.58 -4.16 21.21
N GLU A 300 -36.89 -4.22 20.08
CA GLU A 300 -35.46 -4.53 20.05
C GLU A 300 -34.63 -3.44 20.72
N LEU A 301 -34.91 -2.16 20.45
CA LEU A 301 -34.24 -1.05 21.13
C LEU A 301 -34.39 -1.12 22.66
N LYS A 302 -35.61 -1.38 23.16
CA LYS A 302 -35.86 -1.58 24.60
C LYS A 302 -35.06 -2.75 25.17
N LYS A 303 -35.02 -3.88 24.46
CA LYS A 303 -34.25 -5.07 24.88
C LYS A 303 -32.74 -4.81 24.89
N ILE A 304 -32.22 -4.12 23.87
CA ILE A 304 -30.81 -3.75 23.77
C ILE A 304 -30.43 -2.81 24.92
N ARG A 305 -31.22 -1.76 25.15
CA ARG A 305 -31.01 -0.80 26.26
C ARG A 305 -30.94 -1.53 27.60
N ARG A 306 -31.93 -2.37 27.91
CA ARG A 306 -31.96 -3.17 29.15
C ARG A 306 -30.72 -4.06 29.28
N ARG A 307 -30.28 -4.67 28.17
CA ARG A 307 -29.09 -5.53 28.15
C ARG A 307 -27.82 -4.74 28.44
N ILE A 308 -27.68 -3.53 27.89
CA ILE A 308 -26.55 -2.64 28.16
C ILE A 308 -26.59 -2.22 29.64
N GLU A 309 -27.73 -1.76 30.14
CA GLU A 309 -27.89 -1.35 31.55
C GLU A 309 -27.55 -2.48 32.54
N THR A 310 -27.88 -3.73 32.21
CA THR A 310 -27.67 -4.87 33.12
C THR A 310 -26.24 -5.42 33.07
N HIS A 311 -25.52 -5.26 31.95
CA HIS A 311 -24.26 -5.97 31.71
C HIS A 311 -23.08 -5.07 31.34
N ALA A 312 -23.28 -3.77 31.15
CA ALA A 312 -22.18 -2.86 30.89
C ALA A 312 -21.44 -2.60 32.21
N ASP A 313 -20.21 -3.10 32.30
CA ASP A 313 -19.30 -2.80 33.41
C ASP A 313 -18.81 -1.34 33.37
N GLN A 314 -18.93 -0.67 32.21
CA GLN A 314 -18.51 0.71 31.99
C GLN A 314 -19.72 1.64 31.80
N PRO A 315 -19.86 2.70 32.60
CA PRO A 315 -21.00 3.63 32.52
C PRO A 315 -21.06 4.35 31.16
N ASP A 316 -19.91 4.60 30.53
CA ASP A 316 -19.79 5.30 29.26
C ASP A 316 -20.53 4.61 28.12
N LEU A 317 -20.61 3.27 28.14
CA LEU A 317 -21.32 2.50 27.10
C LEU A 317 -22.81 2.84 27.05
N LEU A 318 -23.43 3.09 28.21
CA LEU A 318 -24.83 3.49 28.29
C LEU A 318 -25.03 4.89 27.71
N LEU A 319 -24.12 5.82 28.02
CA LEU A 319 -24.16 7.19 27.50
C LEU A 319 -23.96 7.21 25.99
N ILE A 320 -22.97 6.48 25.48
CA ILE A 320 -22.71 6.34 24.04
C ILE A 320 -23.93 5.78 23.33
N TRP A 321 -24.55 4.71 23.88
CA TRP A 321 -25.76 4.14 23.28
C TRP A 321 -26.91 5.14 23.22
N ARG A 322 -27.17 5.89 24.30
CA ARG A 322 -28.22 6.92 24.34
C ARG A 322 -27.99 8.01 23.30
N MET A 323 -26.76 8.47 23.14
CA MET A 323 -26.41 9.45 22.12
C MET A 323 -26.65 8.91 20.71
N LEU A 324 -26.19 7.69 20.41
CA LEU A 324 -26.39 7.06 19.09
C LEU A 324 -27.88 6.87 18.75
N GLU A 325 -28.67 6.40 19.72
CA GLU A 325 -30.09 6.18 19.54
C GLU A 325 -30.88 7.49 19.38
N GLY A 326 -30.53 8.53 20.15
CA GLY A 326 -31.29 9.77 20.21
C GLY A 326 -30.91 10.84 19.18
N THR A 327 -29.66 10.84 18.70
CA THR A 327 -29.14 11.92 17.82
C THR A 327 -28.90 11.48 16.38
N GLY A 328 -28.74 10.17 16.13
CA GLY A 328 -28.33 9.67 14.82
C GLY A 328 -26.87 9.97 14.44
N CYS A 329 -26.07 10.52 15.36
CA CYS A 329 -24.64 10.72 15.16
C CYS A 329 -23.92 9.40 14.85
N ARG A 330 -22.81 9.48 14.12
CA ARG A 330 -21.92 8.34 13.90
C ARG A 330 -21.18 8.00 15.19
N LEU A 331 -20.79 6.73 15.33
CA LEU A 331 -20.02 6.27 16.49
C LEU A 331 -18.78 7.12 16.77
N ALA A 332 -18.02 7.48 15.74
CA ALA A 332 -16.80 8.28 15.89
C ALA A 332 -17.08 9.70 16.39
N GLU A 333 -18.21 10.29 15.97
CA GLU A 333 -18.67 11.62 16.38
C GLU A 333 -19.02 11.61 17.89
N VAL A 334 -19.74 10.59 18.36
CA VAL A 334 -20.09 10.44 19.78
C VAL A 334 -18.86 10.15 20.66
N THR A 335 -17.98 9.24 20.23
CA THR A 335 -16.81 8.86 21.06
C THR A 335 -15.71 9.94 21.11
N GLY A 336 -15.72 10.88 20.16
CA GLY A 336 -14.77 11.98 20.09
C GLY A 336 -15.26 13.28 20.75
N LEU A 337 -16.49 13.27 21.25
CA LEU A 337 -17.20 14.46 21.70
C LEU A 337 -16.56 15.07 22.95
N ARG A 338 -16.39 16.39 22.96
CA ARG A 338 -15.90 17.17 24.12
C ARG A 338 -17.06 17.93 24.76
N VAL A 339 -16.87 18.34 26.01
CA VAL A 339 -17.87 19.15 26.74
C VAL A 339 -18.23 20.43 25.99
N LYS A 340 -17.24 21.09 25.38
CA LYS A 340 -17.44 22.32 24.58
C LYS A 340 -18.28 22.12 23.31
N ASP A 341 -18.42 20.88 22.86
CA ASP A 341 -19.15 20.52 21.64
C ASP A 341 -20.65 20.28 21.97
N VAL A 342 -21.03 20.32 23.26
CA VAL A 342 -22.41 20.10 23.73
C VAL A 342 -23.01 21.43 24.17
N VAL A 343 -23.98 21.91 23.41
CA VAL A 343 -24.69 23.16 23.70
C VAL A 343 -26.05 22.81 24.30
N VAL A 344 -26.16 22.99 25.61
CA VAL A 344 -27.39 22.72 26.37
C VAL A 344 -28.23 23.98 26.61
N GLU A 345 -27.66 25.15 26.37
CA GLU A 345 -28.32 26.44 26.56
C GLU A 345 -29.04 26.86 25.27
N GLY A 346 -30.31 27.24 25.39
CA GLY A 346 -31.17 27.65 24.27
C GLY A 346 -32.37 26.73 24.07
N ASP A 347 -33.27 27.14 23.18
CA ASP A 347 -34.55 26.46 22.94
C ASP A 347 -34.39 25.08 22.28
N MET A 348 -33.25 24.84 21.64
CA MET A 348 -32.93 23.57 20.99
C MET A 348 -31.49 23.15 21.31
N PRO A 349 -31.28 22.39 22.38
CA PRO A 349 -29.98 21.80 22.68
C PRO A 349 -29.44 20.99 21.51
N TYR A 350 -28.15 21.15 21.20
CA TYR A 350 -27.53 20.48 20.08
C TYR A 350 -26.10 20.05 20.40
N VAL A 351 -25.56 19.24 19.49
CA VAL A 351 -24.19 18.74 19.54
C VAL A 351 -23.49 19.17 18.26
N GLU A 352 -22.34 19.83 18.40
CA GLU A 352 -21.52 20.28 17.28
C GLU A 352 -20.45 19.23 16.97
N VAL A 353 -20.65 18.46 15.89
CA VAL A 353 -19.87 17.25 15.56
C VAL A 353 -18.98 17.36 14.34
#